data_AF-R7JEG5-F1
#
_entry.id   AF-R7JEG5-F1
#
_cell.length_a   1.000
_cell.length_b   1.000
_cell.length_c   1.000
_cell.angle_alpha   90.00
_cell.angle_beta   90.00
_cell.angle_gamma   90.00
#
_symmetry.space_group_name_H-M   'P 1'
#
loop_
_entity.id
_entity.type
_entity.pdbx_description
1 polymer ?
#
loop_
_entity_poly.entity_id
_entity_poly.type
_entity_poly.pdbx_seq_one_letter_code
_entity_poly.pdbx_strand_id
1 'polypeptide(L)'
;MTHHKFAFTLAEVLITLGIIGVVAAMTMPSLVANSREQEYISKLKKIYSILSQAYISIQNESGSADEWAVSNDGAARADTRLRMFTPYMKVIKDCGLKQGCTDPNKKYTYLDKTDMGSENLASKGDLARIILADGTLVIMHPHVSPDCSFIFGQNDLQNVCAMMWVDVNGNKAPNQVGVDAFKFYITKKGIIPAGTPDDSDNLFEDTCNLNGQGVGCTAWVIFNGNMDYRHCNGLSWGGKTKCK
;
A
#
# COMPACT_ATOMS: atom_id res chain seq x y z
N MET A 1 36.33 -17.75 -55.71
CA MET A 1 36.04 -16.96 -54.49
C MET A 1 35.97 -17.93 -53.32
N THR A 2 37.01 -17.99 -52.49
CA THR A 2 37.09 -18.91 -51.34
C THR A 2 36.34 -18.29 -50.15
N HIS A 3 35.15 -18.80 -49.87
CA HIS A 3 34.39 -18.44 -48.67
C HIS A 3 35.13 -18.94 -47.42
N HIS A 4 35.74 -18.03 -46.67
CA HIS A 4 36.20 -18.31 -45.32
C HIS A 4 34.97 -18.43 -44.40
N LYS A 5 34.71 -19.63 -43.89
CA LYS A 5 33.70 -19.83 -42.85
C LYS A 5 34.33 -19.46 -41.51
N PHE A 6 34.00 -18.28 -41.00
CA PHE A 6 34.31 -17.91 -39.61
C PHE A 6 33.46 -18.79 -38.69
N ALA A 7 34.11 -19.66 -37.91
CA ALA A 7 33.46 -20.46 -36.88
C ALA A 7 33.99 -20.01 -35.53
N PHE A 8 33.09 -19.73 -34.59
CA PHE A 8 33.45 -19.41 -33.22
C PHE A 8 34.09 -20.61 -32.54
N THR A 9 35.14 -20.38 -31.77
CA THR A 9 35.74 -21.45 -30.97
C THR A 9 34.83 -21.78 -29.78
N LEU A 10 34.87 -23.04 -29.30
CA LEU A 10 34.13 -23.43 -28.10
C LEU A 10 34.49 -22.54 -26.90
N ALA A 11 35.77 -22.16 -26.77
CA ALA A 11 36.24 -21.27 -25.72
C ALA A 11 35.64 -19.86 -25.81
N GLU A 12 35.53 -19.30 -27.02
CA GLU A 12 34.92 -17.99 -27.25
C GLU A 12 33.42 -17.97 -26.90
N VAL A 13 32.70 -19.04 -27.25
CA VAL A 13 31.29 -19.21 -26.86
C VAL A 13 31.14 -19.38 -25.34
N LEU A 14 32.02 -20.12 -24.68
CA LEU A 14 31.98 -20.31 -23.23
C LEU A 14 32.30 -19.03 -22.46
N ILE A 15 33.28 -18.25 -22.92
CA ILE A 15 33.65 -16.96 -22.30
C ILE A 15 32.49 -15.97 -22.46
N THR A 16 31.89 -15.87 -23.65
CA THR A 16 30.77 -14.94 -23.90
C THR A 16 29.53 -15.32 -23.07
N LEU A 17 29.16 -16.59 -23.01
CA LEU A 17 28.08 -17.07 -22.15
C LEU A 17 28.37 -16.86 -20.66
N GLY A 18 29.63 -17.06 -20.23
CA GLY A 18 30.08 -16.78 -18.87
C GLY A 18 29.93 -15.29 -18.51
N ILE A 19 30.38 -14.39 -19.38
CA ILE A 19 30.27 -12.94 -19.17
C ILE A 19 28.80 -12.51 -19.13
N ILE A 20 27.98 -12.94 -20.10
CA ILE A 20 26.54 -12.63 -20.12
C ILE A 20 25.86 -13.17 -18.86
N GLY A 21 26.20 -14.39 -18.41
CA GLY A 21 25.67 -15.00 -17.20
C GLY A 21 25.97 -14.17 -15.94
N VAL A 22 27.21 -13.71 -15.77
CA VAL A 22 27.62 -12.86 -14.63
C VAL A 22 26.91 -11.51 -14.68
N VAL A 23 26.90 -10.83 -15.83
CA VAL A 23 26.27 -9.51 -15.98
C VAL A 23 24.76 -9.59 -15.76
N ALA A 24 24.10 -10.60 -16.32
CA ALA A 24 22.67 -10.82 -16.12
C ALA A 24 22.36 -11.09 -14.64
N ALA A 25 23.17 -11.91 -13.96
CA ALA A 25 22.99 -12.20 -12.53
C ALA A 25 23.11 -10.94 -11.66
N MET A 26 24.00 -9.99 -12.01
CA MET A 26 24.16 -8.73 -11.27
C MET A 26 23.07 -7.70 -11.58
N THR A 27 22.48 -7.73 -12.77
CA THR A 27 21.53 -6.69 -13.23
C THR A 27 20.06 -7.08 -13.07
N MET A 28 19.71 -8.37 -13.17
CA MET A 28 18.34 -8.85 -13.05
C MET A 28 17.68 -8.51 -11.70
N PRO A 29 18.33 -8.68 -10.52
CA PRO A 29 17.69 -8.38 -9.25
C PRO A 29 17.31 -6.90 -9.12
N SER A 30 18.23 -5.99 -9.49
CA SER A 30 18.03 -4.54 -9.40
C SER A 30 16.96 -4.05 -10.38
N LEU A 31 16.95 -4.57 -11.62
CA LEU A 31 15.96 -4.18 -12.62
C LEU A 31 14.55 -4.68 -12.24
N VAL A 32 14.44 -5.91 -11.75
CA VAL A 32 13.17 -6.48 -11.27
C VAL A 32 12.67 -5.76 -10.02
N ALA A 33 13.56 -5.45 -9.06
CA ALA A 33 13.20 -4.69 -7.87
C ALA A 33 12.67 -3.30 -8.23
N ASN A 34 13.39 -2.57 -9.09
CA ASN A 34 12.97 -1.24 -9.55
C ASN A 34 11.66 -1.31 -10.32
N SER A 35 11.46 -2.31 -11.19
CA SER A 35 10.22 -2.49 -11.94
C SER A 35 9.02 -2.76 -11.01
N ARG A 36 9.20 -3.56 -9.95
CA ARG A 36 8.15 -3.84 -8.97
C ARG A 36 7.80 -2.61 -8.14
N GLU A 37 8.79 -1.84 -7.71
CA GLU A 37 8.56 -0.58 -6.99
C GLU A 37 7.74 0.38 -7.85
N GLN A 38 8.08 0.56 -9.12
CA GLN A 38 7.32 1.40 -10.05
C GLN A 38 5.90 0.89 -10.30
N GLU A 39 5.71 -0.44 -10.36
CA GLU A 39 4.38 -1.04 -10.42
C GLU A 39 3.55 -0.69 -9.17
N TYR A 40 4.12 -0.86 -7.98
CA TYR A 40 3.43 -0.58 -6.71
C TYR A 40 3.12 0.91 -6.54
N ILE A 41 4.06 1.80 -6.87
CA ILE A 41 3.84 3.25 -6.89
C ILE A 41 2.65 3.60 -7.79
N SER A 42 2.64 3.04 -9.01
CA SER A 42 1.58 3.33 -9.99
C SER A 42 0.22 2.82 -9.53
N LYS A 43 0.17 1.61 -8.97
CA LYS A 43 -1.05 1.03 -8.42
C LYS A 43 -1.56 1.80 -7.19
N LEU A 44 -0.66 2.21 -6.29
CA LEU A 44 -1.02 3.00 -5.11
C LEU A 44 -1.62 4.36 -5.49
N LYS A 45 -0.99 5.06 -6.46
CA LYS A 45 -1.53 6.33 -6.97
C LYS A 45 -2.90 6.15 -7.62
N LYS A 46 -3.08 5.07 -8.40
CA LYS A 46 -4.35 4.74 -9.03
C LYS A 46 -5.44 4.51 -7.99
N ILE A 47 -5.22 3.64 -7.01
CA ILE A 47 -6.23 3.35 -5.98
C ILE A 47 -6.51 4.57 -5.09
N TYR A 48 -5.50 5.38 -4.76
CA TYR A 48 -5.73 6.65 -4.05
C TYR A 48 -6.66 7.58 -4.85
N SER A 49 -6.45 7.73 -6.16
CA SER A 49 -7.35 8.53 -7.00
C SER A 49 -8.77 7.97 -7.02
N ILE A 50 -8.94 6.64 -7.07
CA ILE A 50 -10.26 6.00 -7.05
C ILE A 50 -10.94 6.23 -5.70
N LEU A 51 -10.22 6.05 -4.59
CA LEU A 51 -10.74 6.26 -3.24
C LEU A 51 -11.15 7.72 -3.01
N SER A 52 -10.34 8.69 -3.45
CA SER A 52 -10.67 10.11 -3.33
C SER A 52 -11.89 10.49 -4.16
N GLN A 53 -12.03 9.96 -5.38
CA GLN A 53 -13.23 10.17 -6.20
C GLN A 53 -14.47 9.53 -5.59
N ALA A 54 -14.34 8.29 -5.09
CA ALA A 54 -15.42 7.59 -4.40
C ALA A 54 -15.87 8.36 -3.16
N TYR A 55 -14.94 8.90 -2.36
CA TYR A 55 -15.27 9.72 -1.20
C TYR A 55 -16.12 10.94 -1.58
N ILE A 56 -15.73 11.66 -2.63
CA ILE A 56 -16.48 12.83 -3.11
C ILE A 56 -17.89 12.43 -3.55
N SER A 57 -18.03 11.32 -4.27
CA SER A 57 -19.35 10.81 -4.69
C SER A 57 -20.22 10.43 -3.48
N ILE A 58 -19.67 9.69 -2.52
CA ILE A 58 -20.36 9.35 -1.28
C ILE A 58 -20.76 10.61 -0.53
N GLN A 59 -19.88 11.60 -0.45
CA GLN A 59 -20.15 12.86 0.25
C GLN A 59 -21.32 13.62 -0.38
N ASN A 60 -21.41 13.63 -1.70
CA ASN A 60 -22.51 14.27 -2.42
C ASN A 60 -23.86 13.55 -2.22
N GLU A 61 -23.85 12.25 -1.98
CA GLU A 61 -25.06 11.43 -1.85
C GLU A 61 -25.52 11.25 -0.39
N SER A 62 -24.57 11.12 0.55
CA SER A 62 -24.80 10.70 1.93
C SER A 62 -24.26 11.68 2.98
N GLY A 63 -23.75 12.84 2.55
CA GLY A 63 -23.17 13.83 3.46
C GLY A 63 -21.77 13.44 3.95
N SER A 64 -21.25 14.19 4.94
CA SER A 64 -19.90 13.97 5.44
C SER A 64 -19.78 12.66 6.22
N ALA A 65 -18.55 12.17 6.40
CA ALA A 65 -18.29 10.84 6.94
C ALA A 65 -18.76 10.58 8.40
N ASP A 66 -19.15 11.63 9.13
CA ASP A 66 -19.82 11.60 10.43
C ASP A 66 -21.34 11.43 10.34
N GLU A 67 -21.95 11.69 9.18
CA GLU A 67 -23.39 11.57 8.94
C GLU A 67 -23.78 10.19 8.39
N TRP A 68 -22.80 9.37 8.03
CA TRP A 68 -23.04 8.04 7.48
C TRP A 68 -23.75 7.16 8.51
N ALA A 69 -24.94 6.67 8.17
CA ALA A 69 -25.71 5.79 9.03
C ALA A 69 -24.98 4.45 9.21
N VAL A 70 -24.41 4.24 10.39
CA VAL A 70 -23.60 3.06 10.69
C VAL A 70 -24.06 2.36 11.98
N SER A 71 -23.74 1.07 12.09
CA SER A 71 -24.01 0.26 13.29
C SER A 71 -23.34 0.83 14.55
N ASN A 72 -23.74 0.39 15.75
CA ASN A 72 -22.95 0.64 16.96
C ASN A 72 -21.78 -0.36 17.11
N ASP A 73 -21.85 -1.50 16.45
CA ASP A 73 -20.81 -2.54 16.44
C ASP A 73 -19.63 -2.14 15.53
N GLY A 74 -18.39 -2.23 16.02
CA GLY A 74 -17.20 -1.75 15.30
C GLY A 74 -16.93 -2.48 13.99
N ALA A 75 -17.06 -3.82 13.98
CA ALA A 75 -16.85 -4.62 12.78
C ALA A 75 -17.94 -4.35 11.74
N ALA A 76 -19.22 -4.34 12.15
CA ALA A 76 -20.33 -3.99 11.27
C ALA A 76 -20.19 -2.55 10.72
N ARG A 77 -19.71 -1.59 11.52
CA ARG A 77 -19.39 -0.23 11.05
C ARG A 77 -18.34 -0.24 9.94
N ALA A 78 -17.26 -0.98 10.12
CA ALA A 78 -16.21 -1.10 9.10
C ALA A 78 -16.75 -1.73 7.81
N ASP A 79 -17.59 -2.76 7.90
CA ASP A 79 -18.24 -3.38 6.74
C ASP A 79 -19.17 -2.40 6.01
N THR A 80 -20.04 -1.69 6.74
CA THR A 80 -20.92 -0.66 6.15
C THR A 80 -20.10 0.42 5.45
N ARG A 81 -19.09 0.99 6.12
CA ARG A 81 -18.22 2.02 5.54
C ARG A 81 -17.52 1.51 4.29
N LEU A 82 -16.96 0.31 4.30
CA LEU A 82 -16.31 -0.26 3.12
C LEU A 82 -17.29 -0.45 1.96
N ARG A 83 -18.51 -0.92 2.24
CA ARG A 83 -19.55 -1.13 1.22
C ARG A 83 -19.99 0.16 0.54
N MET A 84 -19.95 1.30 1.23
CA MET A 84 -20.25 2.60 0.61
C MET A 84 -19.29 2.93 -0.55
N PHE A 85 -18.04 2.47 -0.50
CA PHE A 85 -17.09 2.68 -1.59
C PHE A 85 -17.29 1.72 -2.77
N THR A 86 -17.94 0.57 -2.55
CA THR A 86 -18.02 -0.50 -3.57
C THR A 86 -18.69 -0.08 -4.89
N PRO A 87 -19.72 0.79 -4.94
CA PRO A 87 -20.33 1.23 -6.20
C PRO A 87 -19.36 2.01 -7.11
N TYR A 88 -18.33 2.63 -6.55
CA TYR A 88 -17.37 3.47 -7.26
C TYR A 88 -16.07 2.74 -7.59
N MET A 89 -16.00 1.44 -7.28
CA MET A 89 -14.82 0.61 -7.47
C MET A 89 -15.19 -0.65 -8.26
N LYS A 90 -14.23 -1.17 -9.04
CA LYS A 90 -14.42 -2.42 -9.78
C LYS A 90 -14.20 -3.62 -8.85
N VAL A 91 -15.15 -3.87 -7.95
CA VAL A 91 -15.10 -4.97 -6.99
C VAL A 91 -15.42 -6.30 -7.69
N ILE A 92 -14.54 -7.30 -7.55
CA ILE A 92 -14.76 -8.66 -8.07
C ILE A 92 -15.07 -9.66 -6.97
N LYS A 93 -14.74 -9.32 -5.72
CA LYS A 93 -15.05 -10.14 -4.56
C LYS A 93 -15.27 -9.24 -3.35
N ASP A 94 -16.44 -9.36 -2.74
CA ASP A 94 -16.75 -8.77 -1.45
C ASP A 94 -16.82 -9.88 -0.41
N CYS A 95 -15.95 -9.82 0.60
CA CYS A 95 -15.95 -10.79 1.69
C CYS A 95 -16.64 -10.24 2.94
N GLY A 96 -16.89 -8.93 3.01
CA GLY A 96 -17.25 -8.25 4.25
C GLY A 96 -16.36 -8.71 5.40
N LEU A 97 -16.97 -9.12 6.52
CA LEU A 97 -16.30 -9.66 7.71
C LEU A 97 -15.96 -11.16 7.60
N LYS A 98 -16.36 -11.83 6.51
CA LYS A 98 -16.15 -13.27 6.32
C LYS A 98 -14.75 -13.55 5.77
N GLN A 99 -14.34 -14.81 5.91
CA GLN A 99 -13.11 -15.30 5.27
C GLN A 99 -13.25 -15.33 3.75
N GLY A 100 -12.11 -15.29 3.04
CA GLY A 100 -12.04 -15.59 1.61
C GLY A 100 -11.35 -14.53 0.75
N CYS A 101 -11.07 -13.33 1.28
CA CYS A 101 -10.36 -12.29 0.53
C CYS A 101 -8.84 -12.39 0.74
N THR A 102 -8.41 -12.97 1.86
CA THR A 102 -7.01 -13.24 2.18
C THR A 102 -6.73 -14.74 2.20
N ASP A 103 -5.52 -15.14 1.81
CA ASP A 103 -5.02 -16.49 2.07
C ASP A 103 -4.94 -16.71 3.60
N PRO A 104 -5.49 -17.82 4.15
CA PRO A 104 -5.43 -18.10 5.59
C PRO A 104 -4.02 -18.13 6.20
N ASN A 105 -2.99 -18.39 5.39
CA ASN A 105 -1.59 -18.42 5.81
C ASN A 105 -0.87 -17.10 5.58
N LYS A 106 -1.53 -16.10 4.97
CA LYS A 106 -0.95 -14.79 4.71
C LYS A 106 -0.64 -14.10 6.03
N LYS A 107 0.56 -13.55 6.12
CA LYS A 107 1.01 -12.73 7.23
C LYS A 107 1.63 -11.46 6.70
N TYR A 108 1.32 -10.36 7.35
CA TYR A 108 1.97 -9.10 7.09
C TYR A 108 3.14 -8.90 8.03
N THR A 109 4.21 -8.33 7.49
CA THR A 109 5.35 -7.84 8.27
C THR A 109 5.43 -6.32 8.17
N TYR A 110 5.97 -5.69 9.20
CA TYR A 110 6.36 -4.29 9.15
C TYR A 110 7.59 -4.10 8.24
N LEU A 111 7.90 -2.85 7.89
CA LEU A 111 9.03 -2.53 7.01
C LEU A 111 10.37 -3.03 7.58
N ASP A 112 10.58 -2.90 8.89
CA ASP A 112 11.69 -3.44 9.69
C ASP A 112 11.73 -4.97 9.83
N LYS A 113 10.81 -5.70 9.17
CA LYS A 113 10.67 -7.16 9.18
C LYS A 113 10.07 -7.78 10.43
N THR A 114 9.62 -6.99 11.41
CA THR A 114 8.89 -7.53 12.55
C THR A 114 7.48 -8.02 12.13
N ASP A 115 6.98 -9.07 12.79
CA ASP A 115 5.63 -9.61 12.53
C ASP A 115 4.58 -8.67 13.13
N MET A 116 3.48 -8.42 12.41
CA MET A 116 2.38 -7.59 12.91
C MET A 116 1.59 -8.22 14.06
N GLY A 117 1.73 -9.52 14.30
CA GLY A 117 1.10 -10.21 15.43
C GLY A 117 -0.43 -10.09 15.41
N SER A 118 -1.00 -9.51 16.47
CA SER A 118 -2.45 -9.29 16.59
C SER A 118 -3.00 -8.27 15.58
N GLU A 119 -2.17 -7.35 15.09
CA GLU A 119 -2.54 -6.30 14.12
C GLU A 119 -2.50 -6.80 12.66
N ASN A 120 -2.30 -8.10 12.45
CA ASN A 120 -2.14 -8.68 11.13
C ASN A 120 -3.37 -8.41 10.25
N LEU A 121 -3.17 -7.77 9.09
CA LEU A 121 -4.25 -7.38 8.18
C LEU A 121 -4.95 -8.58 7.51
N ALA A 122 -4.39 -9.79 7.63
CA ALA A 122 -5.01 -11.04 7.21
C ALA A 122 -5.78 -11.75 8.35
N SER A 123 -5.87 -11.17 9.55
CA SER A 123 -6.52 -11.78 10.72
C SER A 123 -8.01 -12.08 10.50
N LYS A 124 -8.52 -13.09 11.18
CA LYS A 124 -9.94 -13.49 11.08
C LYS A 124 -10.80 -12.59 11.97
N GLY A 125 -12.00 -12.23 11.53
CA GLY A 125 -13.09 -11.80 12.43
C GLY A 125 -13.61 -10.39 12.23
N ASP A 126 -12.74 -9.38 12.23
CA ASP A 126 -13.21 -8.00 12.47
C ASP A 126 -12.83 -6.98 11.38
N LEU A 127 -12.06 -7.42 10.39
CA LEU A 127 -11.61 -6.59 9.27
C LEU A 127 -12.51 -6.83 8.06
N ALA A 128 -13.20 -5.79 7.58
CA ALA A 128 -13.98 -5.88 6.36
C ALA A 128 -13.08 -5.82 5.13
N ARG A 129 -13.35 -6.65 4.12
CA ARG A 129 -12.44 -6.83 2.98
C ARG A 129 -13.13 -6.96 1.63
N ILE A 130 -12.50 -6.37 0.62
CA ILE A 130 -12.89 -6.51 -0.78
C ILE A 130 -11.65 -6.69 -1.67
N ILE A 131 -11.81 -7.37 -2.80
CA ILE A 131 -10.81 -7.48 -3.86
C ILE A 131 -11.32 -6.77 -5.12
N LEU A 132 -10.48 -5.92 -5.69
CA LEU A 132 -10.74 -5.21 -6.94
C LEU A 132 -10.27 -6.01 -8.15
N ALA A 133 -10.80 -5.67 -9.33
CA ALA A 133 -10.53 -6.35 -10.59
C ALA A 133 -9.04 -6.37 -10.99
N ASP A 134 -8.22 -5.44 -10.49
CA ASP A 134 -6.77 -5.39 -10.72
C ASP A 134 -5.95 -6.15 -9.68
N GLY A 135 -6.62 -6.86 -8.76
CA GLY A 135 -6.01 -7.65 -7.70
C GLY A 135 -5.73 -6.87 -6.41
N THR A 136 -6.05 -5.57 -6.35
CA THR A 136 -5.91 -4.76 -5.13
C THR A 136 -6.84 -5.29 -4.04
N LEU A 137 -6.31 -5.47 -2.84
CA LEU A 137 -7.08 -5.85 -1.65
C LEU A 137 -7.27 -4.60 -0.79
N VAL A 138 -8.52 -4.25 -0.50
CA VAL A 138 -8.87 -3.13 0.39
C VAL A 138 -9.44 -3.70 1.68
N ILE A 139 -8.94 -3.19 2.81
CA ILE A 139 -9.22 -3.71 4.15
C ILE A 139 -9.64 -2.53 5.03
N MET A 140 -10.79 -2.61 5.67
CA MET A 140 -11.26 -1.59 6.61
C MET A 140 -11.04 -2.05 8.04
N HIS A 141 -10.43 -1.18 8.86
CA HIS A 141 -10.17 -1.48 10.27
C HIS A 141 -11.46 -1.34 11.12
N PRO A 142 -11.72 -2.23 12.11
CA PRO A 142 -12.91 -2.13 12.96
C PRO A 142 -12.88 -0.94 13.93
N HIS A 143 -11.71 -0.35 14.18
CA HIS A 143 -11.59 0.87 14.98
C HIS A 143 -12.05 2.08 14.16
N VAL A 144 -13.33 2.39 14.29
CA VAL A 144 -14.04 3.46 13.60
C VAL A 144 -14.61 4.44 14.64
N SER A 145 -14.53 5.74 14.40
CA SER A 145 -15.21 6.78 15.18
C SER A 145 -16.50 7.18 14.47
N PRO A 146 -17.69 6.99 15.08
CA PRO A 146 -18.96 7.38 14.45
C PRO A 146 -19.03 8.89 14.14
N ASP A 147 -18.50 9.69 15.05
CA ASP A 147 -18.48 11.16 15.07
C ASP A 147 -17.16 11.75 14.54
N CYS A 148 -16.28 10.91 13.99
CA CYS A 148 -14.96 11.33 13.49
C CYS A 148 -14.07 12.01 14.54
N SER A 149 -14.16 11.62 15.82
CA SER A 149 -13.42 12.26 16.91
C SER A 149 -11.97 11.79 17.07
N PHE A 150 -11.45 10.89 16.23
CA PHE A 150 -10.06 10.48 16.33
C PHE A 150 -9.13 11.62 15.88
N ILE A 151 -8.08 11.84 16.65
CA ILE A 151 -7.06 12.86 16.40
C ILE A 151 -5.75 12.13 16.14
N PHE A 152 -5.30 12.16 14.89
CA PHE A 152 -4.01 11.58 14.46
C PHE A 152 -3.05 12.65 13.95
N GLY A 153 -3.38 13.94 14.12
CA GLY A 153 -2.58 15.01 13.55
C GLY A 153 -3.27 16.36 13.61
N GLN A 154 -2.80 17.26 12.75
CA GLN A 154 -3.33 18.61 12.58
C GLN A 154 -4.33 18.70 11.41
N ASN A 155 -5.01 19.85 11.29
CA ASN A 155 -5.95 20.13 10.21
C ASN A 155 -7.03 19.04 10.08
N ASP A 156 -7.10 18.39 8.92
CA ASP A 156 -8.09 17.37 8.62
C ASP A 156 -7.88 16.07 9.42
N LEU A 157 -6.68 15.86 9.96
CA LEU A 157 -6.36 14.74 10.85
C LEU A 157 -6.80 14.95 12.31
N GLN A 158 -7.43 16.09 12.62
CA GLN A 158 -8.16 16.28 13.88
C GLN A 158 -9.57 15.68 13.85
N ASN A 159 -10.06 15.25 12.67
CA ASN A 159 -11.41 14.74 12.48
C ASN A 159 -11.40 13.41 11.71
N VAL A 160 -10.78 12.37 12.28
CA VAL A 160 -10.62 11.06 11.63
C VAL A 160 -11.75 10.11 12.04
N CYS A 161 -12.38 9.50 11.03
CA CYS A 161 -13.52 8.61 11.18
C CYS A 161 -13.12 7.13 11.14
N ALA A 162 -12.14 6.77 10.33
CA ALA A 162 -11.72 5.38 10.17
C ALA A 162 -10.31 5.28 9.59
N MET A 163 -9.75 4.07 9.67
CA MET A 163 -8.51 3.70 9.00
C MET A 163 -8.78 2.58 8.02
N MET A 164 -8.18 2.68 6.84
CA MET A 164 -8.22 1.64 5.84
C MET A 164 -6.81 1.29 5.38
N TRP A 165 -6.63 0.04 5.02
CA TRP A 165 -5.42 -0.49 4.43
C TRP A 165 -5.69 -0.90 2.99
N VAL A 166 -4.70 -0.64 2.15
CA VAL A 166 -4.71 -1.02 0.74
C VAL A 166 -3.47 -1.83 0.46
N ASP A 167 -3.68 -3.05 0.03
CA ASP A 167 -2.63 -3.92 -0.49
C ASP A 167 -2.71 -3.93 -2.03
N VAL A 168 -1.70 -3.35 -2.67
CA VAL A 168 -1.67 -3.10 -4.12
C VAL A 168 -1.34 -4.35 -4.96
N ASN A 169 -0.90 -5.44 -4.34
CA ASN A 169 -0.60 -6.69 -5.04
C ASN A 169 -1.48 -7.87 -4.56
N GLY A 170 -2.38 -7.64 -3.61
CA GLY A 170 -3.35 -8.61 -3.14
C GLY A 170 -2.66 -9.76 -2.41
N ASN A 171 -3.04 -11.01 -2.64
CA ASN A 171 -2.47 -12.16 -1.92
C ASN A 171 -1.01 -12.53 -2.31
N LYS A 172 -0.33 -11.70 -3.10
CA LYS A 172 1.04 -11.96 -3.54
C LYS A 172 2.03 -11.43 -2.52
N ALA A 173 3.18 -12.08 -2.40
CA ALA A 173 4.31 -11.56 -1.61
C ALA A 173 4.79 -10.20 -2.16
N PRO A 174 5.38 -9.31 -1.33
CA PRO A 174 5.91 -9.59 0.02
C PRO A 174 4.93 -9.53 1.20
N ASN A 175 3.75 -8.92 1.10
CA ASN A 175 2.87 -8.60 2.23
C ASN A 175 3.61 -7.81 3.32
N GLN A 176 4.15 -6.66 2.95
CA GLN A 176 4.95 -5.80 3.80
C GLN A 176 4.38 -4.37 3.86
N VAL A 177 4.20 -3.87 5.08
CA VAL A 177 3.78 -2.49 5.35
C VAL A 177 4.79 -1.51 4.77
N GLY A 178 4.30 -0.48 4.08
CA GLY A 178 5.13 0.50 3.39
C GLY A 178 5.82 -0.07 2.15
N VAL A 179 5.41 -1.22 1.62
CA VAL A 179 5.94 -1.76 0.35
C VAL A 179 4.81 -2.13 -0.59
N ASP A 180 3.90 -3.00 -0.16
CA ASP A 180 2.68 -3.33 -0.89
C ASP A 180 1.41 -3.05 -0.08
N ALA A 181 1.49 -2.97 1.25
CA ALA A 181 0.41 -2.56 2.14
C ALA A 181 0.56 -1.12 2.65
N PHE A 182 -0.48 -0.31 2.46
CA PHE A 182 -0.47 1.13 2.72
C PHE A 182 -1.69 1.58 3.51
N LYS A 183 -1.50 2.48 4.48
CA LYS A 183 -2.54 3.00 5.38
C LYS A 183 -3.09 4.33 4.89
N PHE A 184 -4.40 4.48 4.92
CA PHE A 184 -5.12 5.72 4.70
C PHE A 184 -6.08 6.00 5.85
N TYR A 185 -6.32 7.28 6.10
CA TYR A 185 -7.37 7.77 6.99
C TYR A 185 -8.57 8.21 6.18
N ILE A 186 -9.76 7.87 6.67
CA ILE A 186 -11.01 8.48 6.24
C ILE A 186 -11.29 9.60 7.24
N THR A 187 -11.28 10.85 6.79
CA THR A 187 -11.59 12.02 7.62
C THR A 187 -12.95 12.59 7.23
N LYS A 188 -13.41 13.60 7.98
CA LYS A 188 -14.61 14.36 7.61
C LYS A 188 -14.51 15.07 6.25
N LYS A 189 -13.29 15.30 5.73
CA LYS A 189 -13.06 16.05 4.49
C LYS A 189 -12.53 15.21 3.33
N GLY A 190 -12.03 14.00 3.58
CA GLY A 190 -11.50 13.18 2.50
C GLY A 190 -10.69 11.98 2.94
N ILE A 191 -10.08 11.34 1.96
CA ILE A 191 -9.09 10.28 2.16
C ILE A 191 -7.72 10.91 2.27
N ILE A 192 -7.03 10.69 3.39
CA ILE A 192 -5.69 11.22 3.62
C ILE A 192 -4.71 10.05 3.77
N PRO A 193 -3.63 9.99 2.97
CA PRO A 193 -2.63 8.94 3.13
C PRO A 193 -1.85 9.12 4.44
N ALA A 194 -1.49 8.03 5.12
CA ALA A 194 -0.70 8.11 6.36
C ALA A 194 0.72 8.66 6.11
N GLY A 195 1.24 9.43 7.07
CA GLY A 195 2.57 10.04 7.05
C GLY A 195 2.68 11.35 6.29
N THR A 196 1.60 12.12 6.14
CA THR A 196 1.70 13.53 5.72
C THR A 196 2.43 14.36 6.79
N PRO A 197 2.90 15.58 6.46
CA PRO A 197 3.46 16.49 7.46
C PRO A 197 2.51 16.84 8.62
N ASP A 198 1.20 16.70 8.39
CA ASP A 198 0.18 16.94 9.41
C ASP A 198 -0.05 15.73 10.34
N ASP A 199 0.47 14.55 10.01
CA ASP A 199 0.29 13.30 10.76
C ASP A 199 1.22 13.26 11.98
N SER A 200 0.66 13.11 13.17
CA SER A 200 1.39 12.98 14.43
C SER A 200 1.37 11.56 15.01
N ASP A 201 0.60 10.64 14.41
CA ASP A 201 0.49 9.24 14.85
C ASP A 201 1.47 8.34 14.07
N ASN A 202 1.59 8.56 12.75
CA ASN A 202 2.44 7.79 11.85
C ASN A 202 3.39 8.72 11.08
N LEU A 203 4.20 9.48 11.83
CA LEU A 203 5.21 10.38 11.28
C LEU A 203 6.09 9.67 10.24
N PHE A 204 6.28 10.31 9.09
CA PHE A 204 7.09 9.75 8.00
C PHE A 204 8.53 9.50 8.46
N GLU A 205 9.16 10.48 9.09
CA GLU A 205 10.56 10.42 9.51
C GLU A 205 10.82 9.28 10.52
N ASP A 206 9.86 9.02 11.41
CA ASP A 206 9.98 7.99 12.45
C ASP A 206 9.62 6.60 11.95
N THR A 207 8.57 6.49 11.15
CA THR A 207 8.01 5.20 10.74
C THR A 207 8.47 4.74 9.37
N CYS A 208 8.83 5.64 8.46
CA CYS A 208 9.18 5.34 7.08
C CYS A 208 10.69 5.42 6.81
N ASN A 209 11.43 4.51 7.43
CA ASN A 209 12.87 4.35 7.23
C ASN A 209 13.23 2.87 7.37
N LEU A 210 14.49 2.49 7.11
CA LEU A 210 14.95 1.10 7.11
C LEU A 210 14.71 0.36 8.44
N ASN A 211 14.61 1.09 9.54
CA ASN A 211 14.39 0.56 10.89
C ASN A 211 12.98 0.87 11.42
N GLY A 212 12.11 1.45 10.59
CA GLY A 212 10.76 1.85 10.97
C GLY A 212 9.72 0.81 10.57
N GLN A 213 8.49 0.98 11.05
CA GLN A 213 7.38 0.05 10.80
C GLN A 213 6.77 0.19 9.39
N GLY A 214 6.98 1.31 8.72
CA GLY A 214 6.52 1.59 7.35
C GLY A 214 5.14 2.22 7.24
N VAL A 215 4.42 2.43 8.36
CA VAL A 215 3.02 2.87 8.33
C VAL A 215 2.86 4.25 7.69
N GLY A 216 3.75 5.19 8.01
CA GLY A 216 3.80 6.54 7.45
C GLY A 216 4.41 6.63 6.04
N CYS A 217 4.69 5.51 5.36
CA CYS A 217 5.25 5.57 4.01
C CYS A 217 4.24 5.94 2.92
N THR A 218 2.94 5.87 3.20
CA THR A 218 1.90 5.98 2.18
C THR A 218 1.91 7.33 1.47
N ALA A 219 1.91 8.43 2.24
CA ALA A 219 1.93 9.78 1.69
C ALA A 219 3.20 10.03 0.87
N TRP A 220 4.35 9.52 1.33
CA TRP A 220 5.62 9.65 0.62
C TRP A 220 5.57 9.03 -0.77
N VAL A 221 5.10 7.79 -0.87
CA VAL A 221 5.01 7.07 -2.16
C VAL A 221 4.10 7.81 -3.14
N ILE A 222 2.98 8.36 -2.66
CA ILE A 222 2.02 9.10 -3.49
C ILE A 222 2.61 10.44 -3.94
N PHE A 223 3.16 11.25 -3.03
CA PHE A 223 3.58 12.61 -3.37
C PHE A 223 4.97 12.67 -4.03
N ASN A 224 5.93 11.86 -3.58
CA ASN A 224 7.27 11.83 -4.16
C ASN A 224 7.43 10.82 -5.31
N GLY A 225 6.51 9.86 -5.44
CA GLY A 225 6.55 8.87 -6.52
C GLY A 225 7.77 7.96 -6.48
N ASN A 226 8.30 7.68 -5.29
CA ASN A 226 9.43 6.79 -5.07
C ASN A 226 9.26 5.96 -3.78
N MET A 227 10.10 4.94 -3.64
CA MET A 227 10.21 4.10 -2.44
C MET A 227 11.65 4.15 -1.87
N ASP A 228 12.31 5.30 -1.99
CA ASP A 228 13.74 5.44 -1.65
C ASP A 228 14.05 5.16 -0.18
N TYR A 229 13.08 5.31 0.72
CA TYR A 229 13.21 4.93 2.14
C TYR A 229 13.53 3.44 2.35
N ARG A 230 13.35 2.60 1.33
CA ARG A 230 13.75 1.19 1.33
C ARG A 230 15.24 0.97 1.06
N HIS A 231 15.96 2.03 0.68
CA HIS A 231 17.34 1.97 0.22
C HIS A 231 18.28 2.87 1.03
N CYS A 232 17.77 3.86 1.75
CA CYS A 232 18.55 4.72 2.65
C CYS A 232 17.71 5.38 3.74
N ASN A 233 18.41 5.93 4.74
CA ASN A 233 17.82 6.75 5.81
C ASN A 233 18.10 8.24 5.59
N GLY A 234 17.44 9.09 6.39
CA GLY A 234 17.64 10.55 6.39
C GLY A 234 16.82 11.28 5.32
N LEU A 235 15.77 10.66 4.82
CA LEU A 235 14.75 11.33 4.01
C LEU A 235 13.80 12.11 4.92
N SER A 236 13.28 13.25 4.46
CA SER A 236 12.29 14.04 5.20
C SER A 236 11.48 14.95 4.26
N TRP A 237 10.31 15.40 4.73
CA TRP A 237 9.45 16.29 3.94
C TRP A 237 10.10 17.65 3.64
N GLY A 238 10.90 18.18 4.57
CA GLY A 238 11.63 19.44 4.42
C GLY A 238 13.06 19.31 3.92
N GLY A 239 13.49 18.10 3.53
CA GLY A 239 14.90 17.80 3.26
C GLY A 239 15.11 16.92 2.05
N LYS A 240 15.92 15.87 2.22
CA LYS A 240 16.33 14.99 1.13
C LYS A 240 15.16 14.08 0.74
N THR A 241 14.83 14.00 -0.55
CA THR A 241 13.71 13.19 -1.06
C THR A 241 14.12 11.96 -1.87
N LYS A 242 15.44 11.79 -2.09
CA LYS A 242 16.02 10.65 -2.81
C LYS A 242 17.30 10.18 -2.15
N CYS A 243 17.68 8.92 -2.34
CA CYS A 243 18.92 8.39 -1.76
C CYS A 243 20.19 8.90 -2.45
N LYS A 244 20.12 9.25 -3.73
CA LYS A 244 21.23 9.75 -4.55
C LYS A 244 20.91 11.11 -5.12
#